data_AF-A0A0D2YDL7-F1
#
_entry.id   AF-A0A0D2YDL7-F1
#
_cell.length_a   1.000
_cell.length_b   1.000
_cell.length_c   1.000
_cell.angle_alpha   90.00
_cell.angle_beta   90.00
_cell.angle_gamma   90.00
#
_symmetry.space_group_name_H-M   'P 1'
#
loop_
_entity.id
_entity.type
_entity.pdbx_description
1 polymer ?
#
loop_
_entity_poly.entity_id
_entity_poly.type
_entity_poly.pdbx_seq_one_letter_code
_entity_poly.pdbx_strand_id
1 'polypeptide(L)'
;MPRQAWGVTPLIKWRASPDNLGEWLDPCAATNPGPTCPHPEQPYFEYWEGPLPDEYPDIEPPKTSELECLNLSLTVPRSCVEDPNRKVPVLVFIHGGAFVGGSHAIQLSGREVFDGTDLVRHSIKLGKDIIVVGINYRVGPLGFLASTQLADYNRKFGEDICNYGLHDQRRALEWLSEHLAGFGGDPDNITIQGTSAGASSCHYQSIFPERKFKRAILASGTFFGLGALPLDRHQAIFDRLSGIVAPGVSSDDALQSLLLCNSRELTHSTSWTVCHPLIDGSHVSRSLLSGDSYVDGPPEIMVGFAAFEDELADLFINDPLTMKPKSDAQILESFKSIIMANQVIATPETFPFDKPDVLQSYDISSAVERPSNNLKHWSRLIGNLLFDITSVYTATTFDKHGGDARVWLYRYDATNTYPKSHSYRVAHHGVNDLFLFNVAPEHIPLEDQPSWNATVERTQRVWIDFANGESPWTPWRHESSVETIGAAGPIYTFADNGQSRLYDTMEERTEMYGYWELTEISVIYICTTRTIFKIRKHVHELDSDYNLRSVTSSEFTTYNGAESTRRIGGDVSLSIHTRVVYQ
;
A
#
# COMPACT_ATOMS: atom_id res chain seq x y z
N MET A 1 12.35 15.14 -41.51
CA MET A 1 11.49 14.12 -42.15
C MET A 1 10.61 13.52 -41.07
N PRO A 2 9.29 13.41 -41.24
CA PRO A 2 8.43 12.88 -40.19
C PRO A 2 8.71 11.38 -40.08
N ARG A 3 9.40 10.97 -39.01
CA ARG A 3 9.50 9.56 -38.64
C ARG A 3 8.09 9.12 -38.30
N GLN A 4 7.59 8.13 -39.05
CA GLN A 4 6.33 7.48 -38.79
C GLN A 4 6.28 7.10 -37.31
N ALA A 5 5.33 7.69 -36.59
CA ALA A 5 4.88 7.17 -35.33
C ALA A 5 4.56 5.69 -35.52
N TRP A 6 4.99 4.89 -34.56
CA TRP A 6 4.62 3.49 -34.44
C TRP A 6 3.14 3.34 -34.76
N GLY A 7 2.81 2.44 -35.69
CA GLY A 7 1.47 1.87 -35.75
C GLY A 7 1.28 1.05 -34.49
N VAL A 8 0.94 1.70 -33.38
CA VAL A 8 0.56 1.06 -32.13
C VAL A 8 -0.83 0.49 -32.38
N THR A 9 -0.89 -0.82 -32.62
CA THR A 9 -2.17 -1.52 -32.55
C THR A 9 -2.69 -1.37 -31.10
N PRO A 10 -3.99 -1.19 -30.85
CA PRO A 10 -4.63 -1.08 -29.52
C PRO A 10 -4.40 -2.26 -28.53
N LEU A 11 -3.40 -3.09 -28.76
CA LEU A 11 -3.21 -4.43 -28.19
C LEU A 11 -2.21 -4.51 -27.01
N ILE A 12 -1.64 -3.42 -26.48
CA ILE A 12 -0.57 -3.51 -25.43
C ILE A 12 -1.01 -3.00 -24.05
N LYS A 13 -2.12 -2.25 -23.97
CA LYS A 13 -2.64 -1.63 -22.74
C LYS A 13 -2.74 -2.60 -21.54
N TRP A 14 -3.12 -3.84 -21.84
CA TRP A 14 -3.32 -4.93 -20.87
C TRP A 14 -2.50 -6.16 -21.23
N ARG A 15 -1.25 -5.95 -21.62
CA ARG A 15 -0.28 -7.03 -21.77
C ARG A 15 0.85 -6.88 -20.76
N ALA A 16 1.39 -8.02 -20.35
CA ALA A 16 2.62 -8.09 -19.58
C ALA A 16 3.78 -8.27 -20.56
N SER A 17 4.42 -7.18 -20.99
CA SER A 17 5.76 -7.34 -21.56
C SER A 17 6.58 -6.06 -21.45
N PRO A 18 7.57 -6.08 -20.55
CA PRO A 18 8.85 -5.43 -20.79
C PRO A 18 9.93 -6.53 -20.84
N ASP A 19 9.75 -7.56 -21.68
CA ASP A 19 10.76 -8.61 -21.84
C ASP A 19 12.03 -8.12 -22.55
N ASN A 20 12.07 -6.84 -22.89
CA ASN A 20 12.99 -6.37 -23.88
C ASN A 20 13.32 -4.92 -23.61
N LEU A 21 14.04 -4.67 -22.52
CA LEU A 21 14.69 -3.39 -22.31
C LEU A 21 15.76 -3.26 -23.40
N GLY A 22 15.41 -2.57 -24.49
CA GLY A 22 16.33 -2.37 -25.62
C GLY A 22 17.63 -1.73 -25.13
N GLU A 23 18.76 -2.08 -25.76
CA GLU A 23 20.04 -1.45 -25.44
C GLU A 23 20.00 0.05 -25.76
N TRP A 24 20.36 0.89 -24.80
CA TRP A 24 20.56 2.32 -25.01
C TRP A 24 21.83 2.53 -25.83
N LEU A 25 21.69 2.96 -27.09
CA LEU A 25 22.84 3.29 -27.95
C LEU A 25 23.46 4.65 -27.59
N ASP A 26 22.71 5.54 -26.93
CA ASP A 26 23.12 6.87 -26.49
C ASP A 26 22.81 7.08 -24.99
N PRO A 27 23.59 7.92 -24.27
CA PRO A 27 23.28 8.29 -22.88
C PRO A 27 21.88 8.90 -22.74
N CYS A 28 21.05 8.33 -21.87
CA CYS A 28 19.73 8.88 -21.53
C CYS A 28 19.88 10.02 -20.52
N ALA A 29 19.27 11.19 -20.78
CA ALA A 29 19.22 12.29 -19.83
C ALA A 29 18.25 11.97 -18.68
N ALA A 30 18.83 11.62 -17.52
CA ALA A 30 18.14 11.14 -16.33
C ALA A 30 17.89 12.27 -15.29
N THR A 31 17.62 13.50 -15.75
CA THR A 31 17.65 14.73 -14.92
C THR A 31 16.29 15.34 -14.62
N ASN A 32 15.21 14.86 -15.25
CA ASN A 32 13.83 15.28 -14.95
C ASN A 32 12.95 14.09 -14.58
N PRO A 33 11.92 14.26 -13.73
CA PRO A 33 11.01 13.19 -13.36
C PRO A 33 10.36 12.56 -14.59
N GLY A 34 10.23 11.23 -14.59
CA GLY A 34 9.59 10.51 -15.67
C GLY A 34 8.06 10.73 -15.70
N PRO A 35 7.38 10.37 -16.79
CA PRO A 35 5.93 10.49 -16.88
C PRO A 35 5.18 9.68 -15.81
N THR A 36 4.03 10.18 -15.35
CA THR A 36 3.08 9.43 -14.51
C THR A 36 2.19 8.54 -15.36
N CYS A 37 1.66 7.47 -14.77
CA CYS A 37 0.66 6.63 -15.44
C CYS A 37 -0.67 7.37 -15.54
N PRO A 38 -1.47 7.14 -16.60
CA PRO A 38 -2.81 7.70 -16.67
C PRO A 38 -3.65 7.24 -15.48
N HIS A 39 -4.23 8.20 -14.77
CA HIS A 39 -5.14 7.97 -13.64
C HIS A 39 -6.26 9.03 -13.67
N PRO A 40 -7.38 8.83 -12.95
CA PRO A 40 -8.39 9.88 -12.79
C PRO A 40 -7.80 11.09 -12.06
N GLU A 41 -8.43 12.26 -12.18
CA GLU A 41 -8.05 13.42 -11.36
C GLU A 41 -8.14 13.07 -9.87
N GLN A 42 -7.06 13.34 -9.14
CA GLN A 42 -6.98 13.04 -7.71
C GLN A 42 -7.45 14.25 -6.92
N PRO A 43 -8.16 14.06 -5.79
CA PRO A 43 -8.25 15.10 -4.79
C PRO A 43 -6.85 15.32 -4.22
N TYR A 44 -6.17 16.38 -4.64
CA TYR A 44 -4.86 16.73 -4.09
C TYR A 44 -5.02 17.30 -2.69
N PHE A 45 -4.29 16.74 -1.74
CA PHE A 45 -4.21 17.30 -0.40
C PHE A 45 -3.23 18.47 -0.40
N GLU A 46 -3.76 19.67 -0.16
CA GLU A 46 -2.96 20.88 -0.08
C GLU A 46 -2.19 20.89 1.23
N TYR A 47 -0.89 20.60 1.21
CA TYR A 47 -0.03 20.70 2.40
C TYR A 47 0.62 22.08 2.52
N TRP A 48 1.17 22.61 1.44
CA TRP A 48 1.85 23.91 1.40
C TRP A 48 1.61 24.64 0.09
N GLU A 49 1.76 25.96 0.13
CA GLU A 49 1.88 26.81 -1.05
C GLU A 49 3.04 27.79 -0.84
N GLY A 50 3.64 28.24 -1.93
CA GLY A 50 4.68 29.27 -1.90
C GLY A 50 5.74 29.02 -2.96
N PRO A 51 6.69 29.95 -3.10
CA PRO A 51 7.80 29.77 -4.03
C PRO A 51 8.72 28.63 -3.57
N LEU A 52 9.40 28.04 -4.53
CA LEU A 52 10.53 27.16 -4.28
C LEU A 52 11.71 27.97 -3.68
N PRO A 53 12.56 27.37 -2.83
CA PRO A 53 13.84 27.95 -2.43
C PRO A 53 14.67 28.26 -3.66
N ASP A 54 15.49 29.30 -3.58
CA ASP A 54 16.38 29.69 -4.68
C ASP A 54 17.32 28.55 -5.12
N GLU A 55 17.63 27.61 -4.22
CA GLU A 55 18.51 26.47 -4.45
C GLU A 55 17.79 25.21 -4.94
N TYR A 56 16.45 25.23 -5.04
CA TYR A 56 15.70 24.05 -5.51
C TYR A 56 15.94 23.84 -7.02
N PRO A 57 16.17 22.60 -7.47
CA PRO A 57 16.46 22.34 -8.88
C PRO A 57 15.27 22.70 -9.78
N ASP A 58 15.58 23.21 -10.97
CA ASP A 58 14.58 23.41 -12.02
C ASP A 58 14.16 22.05 -12.58
N ILE A 59 13.02 21.56 -12.11
CA ILE A 59 12.44 20.28 -12.50
C ILE A 59 11.15 20.49 -13.28
N GLU A 60 11.02 19.81 -14.41
CA GLU A 60 9.78 19.85 -15.17
C GLU A 60 8.66 19.13 -14.41
N PRO A 61 7.41 19.65 -14.47
CA PRO A 61 6.25 18.91 -14.01
C PRO A 61 6.12 17.59 -14.79
N PRO A 62 5.85 16.46 -14.12
CA PRO A 62 5.76 15.18 -14.80
C PRO A 62 4.59 15.20 -15.78
N LYS A 63 4.83 14.70 -16.99
CA LYS A 63 3.79 14.47 -17.99
C LYS A 63 3.04 13.20 -17.65
N THR A 64 1.86 12.99 -18.25
CA THR A 64 1.17 11.69 -18.18
C THR A 64 1.37 10.94 -19.49
N SER A 65 1.75 9.67 -19.42
CA SER A 65 1.98 8.83 -20.62
C SER A 65 1.60 7.39 -20.37
N GLU A 66 0.74 6.81 -21.21
CA GLU A 66 0.41 5.38 -21.14
C GLU A 66 1.59 4.47 -21.49
N LEU A 67 2.52 4.97 -22.33
CA LEU A 67 3.60 4.16 -22.91
C LEU A 67 4.94 4.37 -22.21
N GLU A 68 5.11 5.47 -21.48
CA GLU A 68 6.39 5.88 -20.88
C GLU A 68 6.31 5.99 -19.35
N CYS A 69 5.17 5.64 -18.73
CA CYS A 69 5.02 5.79 -17.29
C CYS A 69 5.73 4.73 -16.45
N LEU A 70 6.12 3.60 -17.03
CA LEU A 70 6.91 2.59 -16.33
C LEU A 70 8.37 3.06 -16.27
N ASN A 71 8.66 3.86 -15.26
CA ASN A 71 9.96 4.45 -14.99
C ASN A 71 10.23 4.47 -13.48
N LEU A 72 11.46 4.81 -13.14
CA LEU A 72 11.91 4.90 -11.75
C LEU A 72 12.89 6.06 -11.54
N SER A 73 12.99 6.52 -10.30
CA SER A 73 13.96 7.50 -9.83
C SER A 73 14.92 6.85 -8.83
N LEU A 74 16.20 7.25 -8.85
CA LEU A 74 17.19 6.86 -7.87
C LEU A 74 17.83 8.11 -7.26
N THR A 75 17.97 8.11 -5.94
CA THR A 75 18.78 9.07 -5.19
C THR A 75 19.94 8.32 -4.54
N VAL A 76 21.16 8.69 -4.93
CA VAL A 76 22.37 7.90 -4.66
C VAL A 76 23.42 8.77 -3.94
N PRO A 77 24.08 8.24 -2.87
CA PRO A 77 25.27 8.87 -2.30
C PRO A 77 26.36 9.01 -3.36
N ARG A 78 26.96 10.20 -3.50
CA ARG A 78 28.03 10.44 -4.48
C ARG A 78 29.18 9.43 -4.39
N SER A 79 29.56 9.05 -3.18
CA SER A 79 30.60 8.07 -2.92
C SER A 79 30.31 6.67 -3.49
N CYS A 80 29.05 6.30 -3.72
CA CYS A 80 28.68 5.02 -4.34
C CYS A 80 28.95 5.01 -5.85
N VAL A 81 28.83 6.16 -6.52
CA VAL A 81 29.15 6.26 -7.95
C VAL A 81 30.64 6.51 -8.21
N GLU A 82 31.38 7.01 -7.20
CA GLU A 82 32.83 7.24 -7.29
C GLU A 82 33.67 5.99 -6.98
N ASP A 83 33.14 5.05 -6.18
CA ASP A 83 33.80 3.77 -5.88
C ASP A 83 32.92 2.59 -6.31
N PRO A 84 33.27 1.89 -7.42
CA PRO A 84 32.48 0.79 -7.95
C PRO A 84 32.46 -0.46 -7.06
N ASN A 85 33.26 -0.50 -5.98
CA ASN A 85 33.26 -1.61 -5.03
C ASN A 85 32.25 -1.41 -3.89
N ARG A 86 31.64 -0.22 -3.77
CA ARG A 86 30.63 0.01 -2.73
C ARG A 86 29.40 -0.84 -3.00
N LYS A 87 28.86 -1.37 -1.91
CA LYS A 87 27.60 -2.09 -1.86
C LYS A 87 26.81 -1.52 -0.69
N VAL A 88 25.80 -0.71 -0.99
CA VAL A 88 24.95 -0.10 0.03
C VAL A 88 23.51 -0.64 -0.06
N PRO A 89 22.79 -0.75 1.06
CA PRO A 89 21.39 -1.16 1.04
C PRO A 89 20.54 -0.22 0.17
N VAL A 90 19.47 -0.76 -0.39
CA VAL A 90 18.55 -0.02 -1.27
C VAL A 90 17.15 -0.03 -0.68
N LEU A 91 16.59 1.14 -0.44
CA LEU A 91 15.20 1.34 -0.04
C LEU A 91 14.36 1.69 -1.28
N VAL A 92 13.42 0.83 -1.65
CA VAL A 92 12.54 1.01 -2.82
C VAL A 92 11.15 1.42 -2.37
N PHE A 93 10.76 2.64 -2.69
CA PHE A 93 9.44 3.22 -2.44
C PHE A 93 8.44 2.83 -3.54
N ILE A 94 7.35 2.17 -3.12
CA ILE A 94 6.17 1.86 -3.94
C ILE A 94 5.04 2.79 -3.51
N HIS A 95 4.61 3.67 -4.41
CA HIS A 95 3.63 4.70 -4.08
C HIS A 95 2.23 4.11 -3.78
N GLY A 96 1.48 4.82 -2.92
CA GLY A 96 0.07 4.57 -2.66
C GLY A 96 -0.87 5.13 -3.73
N GLY A 97 -2.15 5.31 -3.36
CA GLY A 97 -3.20 5.83 -4.24
C GLY A 97 -4.31 4.83 -4.58
N ALA A 98 -4.65 3.95 -3.63
CA ALA A 98 -5.78 3.00 -3.71
C ALA A 98 -5.77 2.11 -4.99
N PHE A 99 -4.60 1.87 -5.57
CA PHE A 99 -4.41 1.21 -6.87
C PHE A 99 -5.10 1.91 -8.05
N VAL A 100 -5.75 3.07 -7.85
CA VAL A 100 -6.48 3.84 -8.88
C VAL A 100 -5.68 5.03 -9.40
N GLY A 101 -4.77 5.55 -8.58
CA GLY A 101 -3.86 6.63 -8.92
C GLY A 101 -2.54 6.52 -8.17
N GLY A 102 -1.68 7.52 -8.36
CA GLY A 102 -0.42 7.67 -7.66
C GLY A 102 0.76 7.74 -8.64
N SER A 103 1.90 8.20 -8.14
CA SER A 103 3.19 8.18 -8.86
C SER A 103 4.31 8.46 -7.86
N HIS A 104 5.52 7.94 -8.10
CA HIS A 104 6.70 8.36 -7.32
C HIS A 104 7.09 9.82 -7.63
N ALA A 105 6.70 10.33 -8.78
CA ALA A 105 7.04 11.66 -9.28
C ALA A 105 5.97 12.74 -8.97
N ILE A 106 5.05 12.50 -8.04
CA ILE A 106 4.03 13.51 -7.68
C ILE A 106 4.72 14.79 -7.22
N GLN A 107 4.28 15.93 -7.78
CA GLN A 107 4.73 17.25 -7.38
C GLN A 107 3.63 18.07 -6.72
N LEU A 108 3.97 18.77 -5.63
CA LEU A 108 3.13 19.77 -4.96
C LEU A 108 3.86 21.11 -4.91
N SER A 109 3.26 22.15 -5.48
CA SER A 109 3.87 23.48 -5.62
C SER A 109 5.28 23.42 -6.24
N GLY A 110 5.46 22.56 -7.26
CA GLY A 110 6.74 22.38 -7.98
C GLY A 110 7.76 21.48 -7.28
N ARG A 111 7.42 20.83 -6.17
CA ARG A 111 8.33 19.93 -5.44
C ARG A 111 7.90 18.49 -5.51
N GLU A 112 8.83 17.59 -5.76
CA GLU A 112 8.58 16.16 -5.60
C GLU A 112 8.31 15.82 -4.14
N VAL A 113 7.18 15.15 -3.88
CA VAL A 113 6.73 14.79 -2.53
C VAL A 113 7.59 13.68 -1.93
N PHE A 114 8.07 12.77 -2.76
CA PHE A 114 8.84 11.58 -2.37
C PHE A 114 10.34 11.71 -2.71
N ASP A 115 10.88 12.93 -2.63
CA ASP A 115 12.30 13.19 -2.88
C ASP A 115 13.17 12.54 -1.79
N GLY A 116 13.93 11.50 -2.16
CA GLY A 116 14.82 10.79 -1.25
C GLY A 116 16.06 11.57 -0.79
N THR A 117 16.28 12.81 -1.25
CA THR A 117 17.51 13.56 -1.00
C THR A 117 17.80 13.75 0.48
N ASP A 118 16.82 14.18 1.28
CA ASP A 118 17.05 14.40 2.72
C ASP A 118 17.32 13.10 3.47
N LEU A 119 16.58 12.04 3.17
CA LEU A 119 16.78 10.71 3.73
C LEU A 119 18.18 10.15 3.40
N VAL A 120 18.64 10.29 2.16
CA VAL A 120 19.99 9.88 1.76
C VAL A 120 21.05 10.72 2.47
N ARG A 121 20.88 12.06 2.58
CA ARG A 121 21.80 12.91 3.36
C ARG A 121 21.88 12.48 4.81
N HIS A 122 20.76 12.15 5.44
CA HIS A 122 20.76 11.67 6.81
C HIS A 122 21.49 10.33 6.93
N SER A 123 21.29 9.40 6.00
CA SER A 123 22.01 8.12 5.99
C SER A 123 23.53 8.29 5.95
N ILE A 124 24.03 9.25 5.15
CA ILE A 124 25.45 9.61 5.07
C ILE A 124 25.95 10.17 6.42
N LYS A 125 25.18 11.07 7.05
CA LYS A 125 25.52 11.63 8.37
C LYS A 125 25.60 10.55 9.45
N LEU A 126 24.80 9.49 9.33
CA LEU A 126 24.83 8.35 10.25
C LEU A 126 25.96 7.35 9.95
N GLY A 127 26.66 7.48 8.82
CA GLY A 127 27.62 6.49 8.34
C GLY A 127 26.97 5.16 7.92
N LYS A 128 25.68 5.22 7.54
CA LYS A 128 24.82 4.09 7.18
C LYS A 128 24.17 4.33 5.82
N ASP A 129 24.98 4.73 4.85
CA ASP A 129 24.56 5.10 3.50
C ASP A 129 23.51 4.13 2.92
N ILE A 130 22.44 4.68 2.36
CA ILE A 130 21.45 3.93 1.59
C ILE A 130 21.21 4.60 0.23
N ILE A 131 20.72 3.82 -0.73
CA ILE A 131 20.11 4.34 -1.97
C ILE A 131 18.60 4.35 -1.79
N VAL A 132 17.93 5.40 -2.25
CA VAL A 132 16.46 5.46 -2.29
C VAL A 132 16.01 5.38 -3.75
N VAL A 133 15.03 4.53 -4.03
CA VAL A 133 14.46 4.35 -5.38
C VAL A 133 12.95 4.55 -5.33
N GLY A 134 12.37 5.39 -6.19
CA GLY A 134 10.92 5.47 -6.39
C GLY A 134 10.53 4.78 -7.69
N ILE A 135 9.49 3.94 -7.69
CA ILE A 135 9.01 3.24 -8.91
C ILE A 135 7.60 3.66 -9.28
N ASN A 136 7.28 3.68 -10.57
CA ASN A 136 5.91 3.76 -11.07
C ASN A 136 5.40 2.36 -11.45
N TYR A 137 4.08 2.18 -11.32
CA TYR A 137 3.36 1.01 -11.82
C TYR A 137 2.02 1.45 -12.42
N ARG A 138 1.45 0.66 -13.34
CA ARG A 138 0.12 0.98 -13.88
C ARG A 138 -0.93 0.92 -12.77
N VAL A 139 -1.82 1.90 -12.78
CA VAL A 139 -2.92 2.08 -11.83
C VAL A 139 -4.26 2.11 -12.55
N GLY A 140 -5.35 2.13 -11.79
CA GLY A 140 -6.71 2.19 -12.30
C GLY A 140 -7.05 1.00 -13.19
N PRO A 141 -7.90 1.19 -14.20
CA PRO A 141 -8.23 0.13 -15.13
C PRO A 141 -7.02 -0.37 -15.92
N LEU A 142 -5.99 0.45 -16.12
CA LEU A 142 -4.78 0.05 -16.85
C LEU A 142 -3.95 -0.97 -16.05
N GLY A 143 -3.96 -0.85 -14.71
CA GLY A 143 -3.22 -1.74 -13.81
C GLY A 143 -4.00 -2.96 -13.34
N PHE A 144 -5.33 -2.83 -13.16
CA PHE A 144 -6.09 -3.77 -12.34
C PHE A 144 -7.45 -4.18 -12.91
N LEU A 145 -7.82 -3.76 -14.13
CA LEU A 145 -9.03 -4.26 -14.77
C LEU A 145 -8.86 -5.74 -15.14
N ALA A 146 -9.82 -6.57 -14.75
CA ALA A 146 -9.87 -7.97 -15.16
C ALA A 146 -11.28 -8.37 -15.58
N SER A 147 -11.36 -9.35 -16.47
CA SER A 147 -12.59 -9.99 -16.91
C SER A 147 -12.28 -11.31 -17.59
N THR A 148 -13.31 -12.10 -17.85
CA THR A 148 -13.16 -13.32 -18.67
C THR A 148 -12.65 -12.98 -20.07
N GLN A 149 -13.18 -11.91 -20.66
CA GLN A 149 -12.79 -11.42 -21.98
C GLN A 149 -11.31 -10.99 -22.02
N LEU A 150 -10.82 -10.27 -21.01
CA LEU A 150 -9.42 -9.87 -20.91
C LEU A 150 -8.50 -11.08 -20.70
N ALA A 151 -8.87 -12.01 -19.83
CA ALA A 151 -8.10 -13.23 -19.62
C ALA A 151 -7.99 -14.06 -20.91
N ASP A 152 -9.10 -14.25 -21.64
CA ASP A 152 -9.11 -14.96 -22.92
C ASP A 152 -8.32 -14.22 -24.00
N TYR A 153 -8.34 -12.90 -23.98
CA TYR A 153 -7.55 -12.08 -24.88
C TYR A 153 -6.05 -12.24 -24.62
N ASN A 154 -5.60 -12.18 -23.36
CA ASN A 154 -4.19 -12.35 -22.99
C ASN A 154 -3.68 -13.76 -23.32
N ARG A 155 -4.51 -14.80 -23.11
CA ARG A 155 -4.17 -16.18 -23.46
C ARG A 155 -3.85 -16.37 -24.94
N LYS A 156 -4.48 -15.61 -25.84
CA LYS A 156 -4.16 -15.63 -27.28
C LYS A 156 -2.73 -15.21 -27.58
N PHE A 157 -2.10 -14.47 -26.66
CA PHE A 157 -0.71 -14.03 -26.72
C PHE A 157 0.22 -14.84 -25.81
N GLY A 158 -0.28 -15.92 -25.18
CA GLY A 158 0.49 -16.74 -24.24
C GLY A 158 0.66 -16.10 -22.87
N GLU A 159 -0.19 -15.14 -22.52
CA GLU A 159 -0.18 -14.45 -21.24
C GLU A 159 -1.40 -14.89 -20.42
N ASP A 160 -1.21 -15.52 -19.26
CA ASP A 160 -2.29 -15.80 -18.29
C ASP A 160 -2.43 -14.66 -17.26
N ILE A 161 -1.88 -13.48 -17.57
CA ILE A 161 -1.56 -12.45 -16.60
C ILE A 161 -2.70 -11.42 -16.52
N CYS A 162 -3.20 -11.21 -15.30
CA CYS A 162 -3.93 -10.01 -14.85
C CYS A 162 -3.04 -9.27 -13.85
N ASN A 163 -3.57 -8.36 -13.01
CA ASN A 163 -2.76 -7.69 -11.99
C ASN A 163 -1.55 -6.93 -12.56
N TYR A 164 -1.70 -6.31 -13.72
CA TYR A 164 -0.62 -5.66 -14.46
C TYR A 164 0.21 -4.72 -13.59
N GLY A 165 -0.44 -3.94 -12.71
CA GLY A 165 0.25 -3.07 -11.77
C GLY A 165 1.18 -3.82 -10.80
N LEU A 166 0.78 -4.99 -10.27
CA LEU A 166 1.65 -5.81 -9.43
C LEU A 166 2.81 -6.44 -10.23
N HIS A 167 2.56 -6.79 -11.49
CA HIS A 167 3.62 -7.29 -12.38
C HIS A 167 4.60 -6.19 -12.79
N ASP A 168 4.15 -4.94 -12.95
CA ASP A 168 5.02 -3.79 -13.20
C ASP A 168 5.96 -3.56 -12.01
N GLN A 169 5.44 -3.63 -10.78
CA GLN A 169 6.24 -3.55 -9.55
C GLN A 169 7.27 -4.68 -9.49
N ARG A 170 6.85 -5.93 -9.75
CA ARG A 170 7.75 -7.09 -9.81
C ARG A 170 8.87 -6.86 -10.83
N ARG A 171 8.52 -6.37 -12.02
CA ARG A 171 9.49 -6.10 -13.08
C ARG A 171 10.49 -5.01 -12.71
N ALA A 172 10.04 -3.97 -12.01
CA ALA A 172 10.94 -2.94 -11.49
C ALA A 172 11.92 -3.53 -10.46
N LEU A 173 11.46 -4.44 -9.59
CA LEU A 173 12.34 -5.12 -8.62
C LEU A 173 13.34 -6.08 -9.30
N GLU A 174 12.92 -6.80 -10.35
CA GLU A 174 13.82 -7.60 -11.19
C GLU A 174 14.89 -6.73 -11.86
N TRP A 175 14.48 -5.60 -12.45
CA TRP A 175 15.41 -4.64 -13.05
C TRP A 175 16.42 -4.11 -12.02
N LEU A 176 15.95 -3.72 -10.84
CA LEU A 176 16.83 -3.24 -9.77
C LEU A 176 17.83 -4.32 -9.35
N SER A 177 17.39 -5.58 -9.20
CA SER A 177 18.26 -6.71 -8.89
C SER A 177 19.37 -6.92 -9.94
N GLU A 178 19.08 -6.66 -11.22
CA GLU A 178 20.03 -6.80 -12.32
C GLU A 178 20.98 -5.59 -12.47
N HIS A 179 20.56 -4.38 -12.08
CA HIS A 179 21.26 -3.14 -12.45
C HIS A 179 21.79 -2.28 -11.29
N LEU A 180 21.35 -2.51 -10.04
CA LEU A 180 21.73 -1.67 -8.89
C LEU A 180 23.23 -1.59 -8.63
N ALA A 181 23.98 -2.64 -8.97
CA ALA A 181 25.44 -2.66 -8.80
C ALA A 181 26.13 -1.52 -9.57
N GLY A 182 25.57 -1.07 -10.70
CA GLY A 182 26.09 0.08 -11.45
C GLY A 182 25.98 1.42 -10.72
N PHE A 183 25.15 1.48 -9.67
CA PHE A 183 24.94 2.65 -8.82
C PHE A 183 25.56 2.48 -7.42
N GLY A 184 26.32 1.40 -7.20
CA GLY A 184 26.87 1.02 -5.90
C GLY A 184 25.86 0.42 -4.92
N GLY A 185 24.66 0.07 -5.40
CA GLY A 185 23.63 -0.60 -4.62
C GLY A 185 23.88 -2.11 -4.49
N ASP A 186 23.47 -2.68 -3.37
CA ASP A 186 23.54 -4.11 -3.11
C ASP A 186 22.23 -4.82 -3.53
N PRO A 187 22.21 -5.59 -4.63
CA PRO A 187 21.00 -6.28 -5.09
C PRO A 187 20.51 -7.36 -4.11
N ASP A 188 21.38 -7.83 -3.20
CA ASP A 188 21.02 -8.81 -2.17
C ASP A 188 20.47 -8.15 -0.88
N ASN A 189 20.43 -6.81 -0.83
CA ASN A 189 19.99 -6.03 0.33
C ASN A 189 18.99 -4.93 -0.05
N ILE A 190 17.93 -5.35 -0.73
CA ILE A 190 16.79 -4.49 -1.09
C ILE A 190 15.74 -4.56 0.03
N THR A 191 15.30 -3.39 0.49
CA THR A 191 14.14 -3.20 1.37
C THR A 191 13.06 -2.47 0.59
N ILE A 192 11.86 -3.04 0.48
CA ILE A 192 10.74 -2.34 -0.14
C ILE A 192 9.93 -1.60 0.93
N GLN A 193 9.41 -0.43 0.61
CA GLN A 193 8.52 0.33 1.47
C GLN A 193 7.38 0.89 0.65
N GLY A 194 6.19 0.87 1.21
CA GLY A 194 5.08 1.60 0.64
C GLY A 194 4.13 2.09 1.71
N THR A 195 3.23 2.97 1.28
CA THR A 195 2.18 3.54 2.11
C THR A 195 0.82 3.26 1.48
N SER A 196 -0.21 2.93 2.26
CA SER A 196 -1.55 2.64 1.72
C SER A 196 -1.55 1.44 0.75
N ALA A 197 -2.13 1.58 -0.45
CA ALA A 197 -2.02 0.60 -1.52
C ALA A 197 -0.56 0.24 -1.88
N GLY A 198 0.41 1.12 -1.64
CA GLY A 198 1.84 0.82 -1.79
C GLY A 198 2.33 -0.16 -0.70
N ALA A 199 1.86 -0.01 0.53
CA ALA A 199 2.13 -0.97 1.60
C ALA A 199 1.47 -2.33 1.30
N SER A 200 0.21 -2.31 0.85
CA SER A 200 -0.46 -3.53 0.38
C SER A 200 0.30 -4.17 -0.79
N SER A 201 0.84 -3.37 -1.71
CA SER A 201 1.72 -3.84 -2.79
C SER A 201 2.95 -4.54 -2.25
N CYS A 202 3.68 -3.95 -1.30
CA CYS A 202 4.80 -4.61 -0.64
C CYS A 202 4.41 -5.96 -0.02
N HIS A 203 3.23 -6.02 0.59
CA HIS A 203 2.69 -7.26 1.14
C HIS A 203 2.37 -8.28 0.03
N TYR A 204 1.78 -7.89 -1.10
CA TYR A 204 1.59 -8.78 -2.26
C TYR A 204 2.92 -9.28 -2.84
N GLN A 205 3.93 -8.42 -2.97
CA GLN A 205 5.24 -8.82 -3.46
C GLN A 205 5.92 -9.84 -2.53
N SER A 206 5.54 -9.89 -1.25
CA SER A 206 6.09 -10.87 -0.29
C SER A 206 5.63 -12.30 -0.53
N ILE A 207 4.44 -12.48 -1.14
CA ILE A 207 3.87 -13.80 -1.48
C ILE A 207 4.16 -14.22 -2.92
N PHE A 208 4.76 -13.33 -3.72
CA PHE A 208 5.21 -13.66 -5.07
C PHE A 208 6.45 -14.57 -5.01
N PRO A 209 6.57 -15.55 -5.93
CA PRO A 209 7.76 -16.41 -6.00
C PRO A 209 8.97 -15.67 -6.56
N GLU A 210 10.17 -16.15 -6.21
CA GLU A 210 11.47 -15.58 -6.61
C GLU A 210 11.66 -14.12 -6.21
N ARG A 211 11.23 -13.78 -4.99
CA ARG A 211 11.30 -12.45 -4.40
C ARG A 211 12.68 -11.82 -4.54
N LYS A 212 12.70 -10.58 -5.04
CA LYS A 212 13.92 -9.76 -5.26
C LYS A 212 14.19 -8.75 -4.14
N PHE A 213 13.72 -9.03 -2.93
CA PHE A 213 13.92 -8.17 -1.77
C PHE A 213 14.02 -8.98 -0.48
N LYS A 214 14.64 -8.37 0.52
CA LYS A 214 14.94 -8.98 1.82
C LYS A 214 13.98 -8.55 2.92
N ARG A 215 13.56 -7.29 2.91
CA ARG A 215 12.69 -6.71 3.95
C ARG A 215 11.59 -5.85 3.37
N ALA A 216 10.50 -5.69 4.10
CA ALA A 216 9.38 -4.84 3.73
C ALA A 216 8.97 -3.91 4.87
N ILE A 217 8.60 -2.67 4.53
CA ILE A 217 7.96 -1.73 5.43
C ILE A 217 6.55 -1.45 4.91
N LEU A 218 5.55 -1.77 5.71
CA LEU A 218 4.13 -1.67 5.41
C LEU A 218 3.52 -0.53 6.23
N ALA A 219 3.48 0.68 5.66
CA ALA A 219 2.89 1.84 6.33
C ALA A 219 1.41 2.01 5.96
N SER A 220 0.54 1.89 6.96
CA SER A 220 -0.91 2.10 6.79
C SER A 220 -1.50 1.30 5.63
N GLY A 221 -1.18 0.00 5.54
CA GLY A 221 -1.75 -0.85 4.49
C GLY A 221 -1.19 -2.26 4.46
N THR A 222 -2.07 -3.21 4.17
CA THR A 222 -1.77 -4.64 4.03
C THR A 222 -2.66 -5.22 2.93
N PHE A 223 -2.32 -6.38 2.35
CA PHE A 223 -3.27 -7.06 1.47
C PHE A 223 -4.50 -7.59 2.24
N PHE A 224 -4.47 -7.61 3.58
CA PHE A 224 -5.62 -8.04 4.37
C PHE A 224 -6.72 -6.96 4.38
N GLY A 225 -6.34 -5.67 4.35
CA GLY A 225 -7.29 -4.55 4.26
C GLY A 225 -7.64 -4.15 2.84
N LEU A 226 -6.63 -3.91 2.00
CA LEU A 226 -6.80 -3.62 0.57
C LEU A 226 -6.58 -4.90 -0.24
N GLY A 227 -7.45 -5.87 0.02
CA GLY A 227 -7.32 -7.22 -0.52
C GLY A 227 -7.77 -7.40 -1.96
N ALA A 228 -7.56 -8.61 -2.46
CA ALA A 228 -7.90 -8.98 -3.83
C ALA A 228 -9.35 -9.45 -3.92
N LEU A 229 -9.97 -9.20 -5.06
CA LEU A 229 -11.35 -9.60 -5.35
C LEU A 229 -11.40 -10.81 -6.30
N PRO A 230 -12.45 -11.65 -6.21
CA PRO A 230 -12.68 -12.72 -7.16
C PRO A 230 -13.11 -12.19 -8.55
N LEU A 231 -12.98 -13.05 -9.57
CA LEU A 231 -13.20 -12.69 -10.97
C LEU A 231 -14.62 -12.17 -11.27
N ASP A 232 -15.65 -12.67 -10.60
CA ASP A 232 -17.04 -12.22 -10.79
C ASP A 232 -17.23 -10.74 -10.39
N ARG A 233 -16.53 -10.28 -9.35
CA ARG A 233 -16.53 -8.86 -8.95
C ARG A 233 -15.79 -7.99 -9.94
N HIS A 234 -14.67 -8.49 -10.46
CA HIS A 234 -13.93 -7.85 -11.55
C HIS A 234 -14.76 -7.76 -12.84
N GLN A 235 -15.50 -8.81 -13.18
CA GLN A 235 -16.43 -8.82 -14.32
C GLN A 235 -17.49 -7.72 -14.20
N ALA A 236 -18.09 -7.54 -13.03
CA ALA A 236 -19.07 -6.48 -12.82
C ALA A 236 -18.48 -5.06 -13.02
N ILE A 237 -17.21 -4.86 -12.64
CA ILE A 237 -16.49 -3.60 -12.88
C ILE A 237 -16.23 -3.41 -14.37
N PHE A 238 -15.76 -4.46 -15.05
CA PHE A 238 -15.55 -4.46 -16.50
C PHE A 238 -16.82 -4.15 -17.28
N ASP A 239 -17.95 -4.77 -16.92
CA ASP A 239 -19.24 -4.55 -17.60
C ASP A 239 -19.75 -3.12 -17.37
N ARG A 240 -19.61 -2.58 -16.15
CA ARG A 240 -19.96 -1.18 -15.85
C ARG A 240 -19.11 -0.20 -16.69
N LEU A 241 -17.79 -0.40 -16.71
CA LEU A 241 -16.88 0.48 -17.45
C LEU A 241 -17.14 0.39 -18.97
N SER A 242 -17.39 -0.82 -19.47
CA SER A 242 -17.79 -1.04 -20.87
C SER A 242 -19.08 -0.31 -21.22
N GLY A 243 -20.09 -0.34 -20.35
CA GLY A 243 -21.35 0.38 -20.56
C GLY A 243 -21.21 1.90 -20.60
N ILE A 244 -20.19 2.45 -19.94
CA ILE A 244 -19.87 3.89 -19.96
C ILE A 244 -19.13 4.27 -21.24
N VAL A 245 -18.07 3.52 -21.57
CA VAL A 245 -17.17 3.82 -22.70
C VAL A 245 -17.76 3.42 -24.06
N ALA A 246 -18.62 2.42 -24.08
CA ALA A 246 -19.17 1.81 -25.29
C ALA A 246 -20.69 1.56 -25.17
N PRO A 247 -21.51 2.61 -24.98
CA PRO A 247 -22.94 2.45 -24.78
C PRO A 247 -23.61 1.83 -26.01
N GLY A 248 -24.38 0.75 -25.80
CA GLY A 248 -25.13 0.06 -26.87
C GLY A 248 -24.31 -0.93 -27.70
N VAL A 249 -23.06 -1.18 -27.32
CA VAL A 249 -22.21 -2.22 -27.92
C VAL A 249 -22.51 -3.58 -27.28
N SER A 250 -22.45 -4.66 -28.07
CA SER A 250 -22.64 -6.03 -27.55
C SER A 250 -21.55 -6.40 -26.54
N SER A 251 -21.82 -7.36 -25.64
CA SER A 251 -20.82 -7.87 -24.68
C SER A 251 -19.56 -8.42 -25.35
N ASP A 252 -19.70 -8.93 -26.58
CA ASP A 252 -18.63 -9.58 -27.33
C ASP A 252 -17.70 -8.53 -27.98
N ASP A 253 -18.24 -7.36 -28.33
CA ASP A 253 -17.49 -6.24 -28.92
C ASP A 253 -17.01 -5.21 -27.86
N ALA A 254 -17.45 -5.35 -26.61
CA ALA A 254 -17.11 -4.45 -25.50
C ALA A 254 -15.59 -4.37 -25.24
N LEU A 255 -14.90 -5.51 -25.30
CA LEU A 255 -13.45 -5.57 -25.14
C LEU A 255 -12.73 -4.74 -26.21
N GLN A 256 -13.17 -4.84 -27.48
CA GLN A 256 -12.54 -4.11 -28.58
C GLN A 256 -12.69 -2.59 -28.40
N SER A 257 -13.84 -2.16 -27.88
CA SER A 257 -14.08 -0.75 -27.56
C SER A 257 -13.15 -0.26 -26.44
N LEU A 258 -12.96 -1.06 -25.39
CA LEU A 258 -12.04 -0.72 -24.30
C LEU A 258 -10.57 -0.67 -24.75
N LEU A 259 -10.16 -1.60 -25.62
CA LEU A 259 -8.81 -1.63 -26.22
C LEU A 259 -8.55 -0.37 -27.06
N LEU A 260 -9.55 0.09 -27.82
CA LEU A 260 -9.47 1.29 -28.66
C LEU A 260 -9.67 2.60 -27.90
N CYS A 261 -10.25 2.55 -26.70
CA CYS A 261 -10.53 3.75 -25.90
C CYS A 261 -9.25 4.51 -25.59
N ASN A 262 -9.30 5.84 -25.64
CA ASN A 262 -8.19 6.66 -25.17
C ASN A 262 -7.99 6.44 -23.66
N SER A 263 -6.74 6.33 -23.18
CA SER A 263 -6.46 6.10 -21.76
C SER A 263 -6.99 7.20 -20.84
N ARG A 264 -6.98 8.46 -21.28
CA ARG A 264 -7.56 9.57 -20.52
C ARG A 264 -9.08 9.43 -20.38
N GLU A 265 -9.77 9.07 -21.47
CA GLU A 265 -11.22 8.84 -21.44
C GLU A 265 -11.57 7.66 -20.53
N LEU A 266 -10.79 6.58 -20.61
CA LEU A 266 -10.95 5.40 -19.77
C LEU A 266 -10.77 5.73 -18.28
N THR A 267 -9.71 6.46 -17.93
CA THR A 267 -9.44 6.82 -16.53
C THR A 267 -10.43 7.86 -16.01
N HIS A 268 -10.82 8.85 -16.81
CA HIS A 268 -11.86 9.82 -16.42
C HIS A 268 -13.25 9.16 -16.24
N SER A 269 -13.52 8.07 -16.96
CA SER A 269 -14.75 7.28 -16.81
C SER A 269 -14.74 6.38 -15.59
N THR A 270 -13.62 6.29 -14.88
CA THR A 270 -13.46 5.46 -13.68
C THR A 270 -13.75 6.28 -12.44
N SER A 271 -14.69 5.82 -11.61
CA SER A 271 -14.91 6.44 -10.30
C SER A 271 -13.69 6.27 -9.40
N TRP A 272 -13.37 7.29 -8.60
CA TRP A 272 -12.30 7.20 -7.61
C TRP A 272 -12.71 6.25 -6.47
N THR A 273 -12.35 4.98 -6.62
CA THR A 273 -12.53 3.89 -5.66
C THR A 273 -11.33 2.95 -5.76
N VAL A 274 -11.21 2.01 -4.82
CA VAL A 274 -10.08 1.07 -4.79
C VAL A 274 -10.17 0.13 -6.00
N CYS A 275 -9.11 0.13 -6.83
CA CYS A 275 -8.97 -0.80 -7.94
C CYS A 275 -8.28 -2.08 -7.45
N HIS A 276 -9.02 -2.90 -6.71
CA HIS A 276 -8.50 -4.10 -6.06
C HIS A 276 -7.80 -5.07 -7.03
N PRO A 277 -6.69 -5.73 -6.61
CA PRO A 277 -6.12 -6.85 -7.36
C PRO A 277 -7.13 -7.99 -7.59
N LEU A 278 -6.88 -8.81 -8.61
CA LEU A 278 -7.60 -10.04 -8.92
C LEU A 278 -7.00 -11.22 -8.15
N ILE A 279 -7.85 -12.09 -7.61
CA ILE A 279 -7.46 -13.46 -7.22
C ILE A 279 -7.29 -14.27 -8.51
N ASP A 280 -6.08 -14.28 -9.07
CA ASP A 280 -5.74 -14.93 -10.34
C ASP A 280 -5.45 -16.43 -10.21
N GLY A 281 -5.26 -16.92 -8.98
CA GLY A 281 -4.99 -18.34 -8.70
C GLY A 281 -3.56 -18.78 -8.97
N SER A 282 -2.69 -17.88 -9.45
CA SER A 282 -1.27 -18.11 -9.70
C SER A 282 -0.40 -17.36 -8.70
N HIS A 283 -0.23 -16.05 -8.86
CA HIS A 283 0.56 -15.16 -8.03
C HIS A 283 -0.26 -14.61 -6.86
N VAL A 284 -1.57 -14.45 -7.07
CA VAL A 284 -2.52 -14.04 -6.03
C VAL A 284 -3.59 -15.11 -5.92
N SER A 285 -3.45 -16.00 -4.93
CA SER A 285 -4.38 -17.11 -4.69
C SER A 285 -4.96 -17.04 -3.28
N ARG A 286 -6.14 -17.65 -3.08
CA ARG A 286 -6.78 -17.67 -1.75
C ARG A 286 -5.91 -18.30 -0.65
N SER A 287 -5.06 -19.26 -1.01
CA SER A 287 -4.13 -19.89 -0.06
C SER A 287 -2.95 -19.01 0.31
N LEU A 288 -2.51 -18.13 -0.60
CA LEU A 288 -1.47 -17.14 -0.28
C LEU A 288 -2.06 -15.97 0.52
N LEU A 289 -3.32 -15.60 0.23
CA LEU A 289 -4.03 -14.52 0.93
C LEU A 289 -4.48 -14.89 2.33
N SER A 290 -4.58 -16.17 2.68
CA SER A 290 -4.80 -16.56 4.09
C SER A 290 -3.57 -16.29 4.96
N GLY A 291 -2.44 -15.93 4.35
CA GLY A 291 -1.16 -15.76 5.02
C GLY A 291 -0.44 -17.08 5.27
N ASP A 292 -1.11 -18.23 5.15
CA ASP A 292 -0.62 -19.54 5.61
C ASP A 292 0.69 -20.01 4.96
N SER A 293 1.13 -19.42 3.86
CA SER A 293 2.33 -19.85 3.13
C SER A 293 3.00 -18.71 2.36
N TYR A 294 4.31 -18.59 2.54
CA TYR A 294 5.19 -17.75 1.71
C TYR A 294 6.02 -18.66 0.82
N VAL A 295 5.99 -18.44 -0.50
CA VAL A 295 6.69 -19.31 -1.45
C VAL A 295 8.20 -19.32 -1.20
N ASP A 296 8.79 -18.15 -0.91
CA ASP A 296 10.22 -17.99 -0.61
C ASP A 296 10.52 -17.82 0.89
N GLY A 297 9.58 -18.23 1.74
CA GLY A 297 9.61 -17.92 3.17
C GLY A 297 9.31 -16.44 3.49
N PRO A 298 8.88 -16.13 4.72
CA PRO A 298 8.51 -14.77 5.13
C PRO A 298 9.72 -13.80 5.11
N PRO A 299 9.57 -12.54 4.63
CA PRO A 299 10.63 -11.52 4.75
C PRO A 299 10.69 -10.93 6.17
N GLU A 300 11.65 -10.05 6.47
CA GLU A 300 11.52 -9.22 7.68
C GLU A 300 10.52 -8.07 7.43
N ILE A 301 9.58 -7.82 8.34
CA ILE A 301 8.51 -6.83 8.12
C ILE A 301 8.42 -5.80 9.26
N MET A 302 8.51 -4.52 8.92
CA MET A 302 7.90 -3.47 9.76
C MET A 302 6.48 -3.23 9.27
N VAL A 303 5.50 -3.21 10.17
CA VAL A 303 4.09 -2.96 9.83
C VAL A 303 3.51 -1.96 10.81
N GLY A 304 2.73 -1.01 10.33
CA GLY A 304 2.11 -0.03 11.20
C GLY A 304 1.02 0.79 10.54
N PHE A 305 0.43 1.68 11.33
CA PHE A 305 -0.72 2.50 10.96
C PHE A 305 -0.68 3.85 11.69
N ALA A 306 -1.43 4.84 11.21
CA ALA A 306 -1.54 6.14 11.84
C ALA A 306 -2.63 6.16 12.91
N ALA A 307 -2.60 7.10 13.84
CA ALA A 307 -3.60 7.20 14.91
C ALA A 307 -5.00 7.54 14.38
N PHE A 308 -5.07 8.26 13.25
CA PHE A 308 -6.30 8.76 12.66
C PHE A 308 -6.38 8.39 11.17
N GLU A 309 -6.62 7.10 10.92
CA GLU A 309 -6.87 6.57 9.57
C GLU A 309 -8.27 6.91 9.03
N ASP A 310 -9.17 7.25 9.94
CA ASP A 310 -10.56 7.68 9.76
C ASP A 310 -10.75 8.69 8.61
N GLU A 311 -9.82 9.62 8.43
CA GLU A 311 -9.91 10.64 7.38
C GLU A 311 -9.94 10.03 5.97
N LEU A 312 -9.24 8.92 5.73
CA LEU A 312 -9.32 8.26 4.43
C LEU A 312 -10.69 7.63 4.20
N ALA A 313 -11.43 7.31 5.27
CA ALA A 313 -12.81 6.85 5.16
C ALA A 313 -13.73 7.90 4.52
N ASP A 314 -13.37 9.19 4.58
CA ASP A 314 -14.12 10.26 3.92
C ASP A 314 -14.15 10.09 2.40
N LEU A 315 -13.16 9.45 1.78
CA LEU A 315 -13.22 9.13 0.33
C LEU A 315 -14.33 8.11 0.01
N PHE A 316 -14.72 7.30 0.99
CA PHE A 316 -15.78 6.31 0.84
C PHE A 316 -17.15 6.87 1.22
N ILE A 317 -17.18 7.82 2.15
CA ILE A 317 -18.40 8.45 2.65
C ILE A 317 -18.82 9.68 1.82
N ASN A 318 -17.86 10.43 1.30
CA ASN A 318 -18.08 11.65 0.52
C ASN A 318 -17.80 11.43 -0.97
N ASP A 319 -18.38 12.29 -1.80
CA ASP A 319 -18.02 12.42 -3.20
C ASP A 319 -16.62 13.07 -3.29
N PRO A 320 -15.66 12.43 -3.95
CA PRO A 320 -14.25 12.82 -3.91
C PRO A 320 -13.96 14.15 -4.64
N LEU A 321 -14.87 14.63 -5.49
CA LEU A 321 -14.69 15.88 -6.22
C LEU A 321 -15.36 17.06 -5.51
N THR A 322 -16.52 16.83 -4.88
CA THR A 322 -17.32 17.88 -4.24
C THR A 322 -17.19 17.90 -2.72
N MET A 323 -16.58 16.86 -2.13
CA MET A 323 -16.48 16.61 -0.68
C MET A 323 -17.83 16.61 0.04
N LYS A 324 -18.94 16.45 -0.70
CA LYS A 324 -20.28 16.32 -0.11
C LYS A 324 -20.57 14.86 0.26
N PRO A 325 -21.27 14.59 1.37
CA PRO A 325 -21.69 13.23 1.71
C PRO A 325 -22.46 12.57 0.58
N LYS A 326 -22.10 11.31 0.28
CA LYS A 326 -22.89 10.42 -0.58
C LYS A 326 -24.23 10.10 0.10
N SER A 327 -25.19 9.58 -0.69
CA SER A 327 -26.42 9.03 -0.11
C SER A 327 -26.13 7.82 0.78
N ASP A 328 -26.99 7.55 1.77
CA ASP A 328 -26.87 6.37 2.64
C ASP A 328 -26.67 5.07 1.86
N ALA A 329 -27.41 4.88 0.75
CA ALA A 329 -27.27 3.70 -0.10
C ALA A 329 -25.87 3.58 -0.72
N GLN A 330 -25.30 4.69 -1.18
CA GLN A 330 -23.94 4.73 -1.75
C GLN A 330 -22.86 4.53 -0.69
N ILE A 331 -23.08 5.03 0.53
CA ILE A 331 -22.17 4.79 1.67
C ILE A 331 -22.16 3.30 2.00
N LEU A 332 -23.34 2.68 2.12
CA LEU A 332 -23.48 1.24 2.39
C LEU A 332 -22.90 0.38 1.25
N GLU A 333 -23.06 0.79 -0.01
CA GLU A 333 -22.45 0.11 -1.16
C GLU A 333 -20.91 0.17 -1.10
N SER A 334 -20.36 1.36 -0.81
CA SER A 334 -18.92 1.57 -0.65
C SER A 334 -18.35 0.73 0.49
N PHE A 335 -19.04 0.74 1.64
CA PHE A 335 -18.71 -0.09 2.79
C PHE A 335 -18.72 -1.58 2.44
N LYS A 336 -19.77 -2.07 1.77
CA LYS A 336 -19.85 -3.47 1.33
C LYS A 336 -18.68 -3.84 0.40
N SER A 337 -18.23 -2.94 -0.47
CA SER A 337 -17.06 -3.20 -1.32
C SER A 337 -15.79 -3.41 -0.50
N ILE A 338 -15.57 -2.59 0.53
CA ILE A 338 -14.41 -2.71 1.44
C ILE A 338 -14.44 -4.05 2.18
N ILE A 339 -15.58 -4.38 2.77
CA ILE A 339 -15.75 -5.61 3.55
C ILE A 339 -15.54 -6.86 2.69
N MET A 340 -16.01 -6.84 1.45
CA MET A 340 -15.83 -7.95 0.50
C MET A 340 -14.37 -8.17 0.08
N ALA A 341 -13.56 -7.11 0.08
CA ALA A 341 -12.14 -7.20 -0.22
C ALA A 341 -11.29 -7.50 1.03
N ASN A 342 -11.84 -7.30 2.23
CA ASN A 342 -11.14 -7.53 3.48
C ASN A 342 -10.95 -9.04 3.73
N GLN A 343 -9.69 -9.47 3.86
CA GLN A 343 -9.35 -10.89 4.02
C GLN A 343 -9.38 -11.37 5.47
N VAL A 344 -9.61 -10.47 6.44
CA VAL A 344 -9.71 -10.82 7.87
C VAL A 344 -11.14 -11.20 8.26
N ILE A 345 -12.14 -10.62 7.60
CA ILE A 345 -13.55 -10.78 7.98
C ILE A 345 -14.07 -12.14 7.49
N ALA A 346 -14.44 -13.02 8.42
CA ALA A 346 -14.95 -14.36 8.08
C ALA A 346 -16.33 -14.39 7.42
N THR A 347 -17.19 -13.41 7.70
CA THR A 347 -18.58 -13.32 7.19
C THR A 347 -18.85 -11.96 6.56
N PRO A 348 -18.17 -11.61 5.45
CA PRO A 348 -18.25 -10.28 4.85
C PRO A 348 -19.65 -9.93 4.33
N GLU A 349 -20.50 -10.92 4.06
CA GLU A 349 -21.88 -10.75 3.59
C GLU A 349 -22.82 -10.18 4.65
N THR A 350 -22.54 -10.45 5.93
CA THR A 350 -23.41 -10.09 7.05
C THR A 350 -22.79 -9.08 8.00
N PHE A 351 -21.47 -8.95 8.01
CA PHE A 351 -20.76 -8.00 8.87
C PHE A 351 -21.02 -6.54 8.48
N PRO A 352 -21.13 -5.60 9.45
CA PRO A 352 -21.15 -5.78 10.91
C PRO A 352 -22.58 -6.02 11.44
N PHE A 353 -23.57 -6.15 10.56
CA PHE A 353 -24.99 -6.13 10.91
C PHE A 353 -25.42 -7.35 11.74
N ASP A 354 -24.69 -8.46 11.65
CA ASP A 354 -24.85 -9.64 12.48
C ASP A 354 -24.03 -9.61 13.79
N LYS A 355 -23.30 -8.52 14.07
CA LYS A 355 -22.40 -8.37 15.23
C LYS A 355 -22.85 -7.18 16.11
N PRO A 356 -23.82 -7.38 17.03
CA PRO A 356 -24.32 -6.29 17.89
C PRO A 356 -23.22 -5.65 18.74
N ASP A 357 -22.23 -6.42 19.18
CA ASP A 357 -21.09 -5.90 19.97
C ASP A 357 -20.24 -4.91 19.16
N VAL A 358 -20.04 -5.17 17.85
CA VAL A 358 -19.34 -4.24 16.94
C VAL A 358 -20.18 -2.97 16.76
N LEU A 359 -21.47 -3.13 16.46
CA LEU A 359 -22.36 -1.98 16.29
C LEU A 359 -22.42 -1.09 17.53
N GLN A 360 -22.42 -1.70 18.73
CA GLN A 360 -22.40 -1.00 20.00
C GLN A 360 -21.05 -0.34 20.28
N SER A 361 -19.93 -1.01 20.00
CA SER A 361 -18.59 -0.47 20.27
C SER A 361 -18.31 0.80 19.46
N TYR A 362 -18.84 0.86 18.25
CA TYR A 362 -18.75 2.03 17.38
C TYR A 362 -19.95 2.98 17.50
N ASP A 363 -20.91 2.75 18.39
CA ASP A 363 -22.12 3.59 18.52
C ASP A 363 -22.91 3.78 17.18
N ILE A 364 -22.92 2.75 16.33
CA ILE A 364 -23.62 2.78 15.03
C ILE A 364 -24.91 1.95 15.01
N SER A 365 -25.29 1.33 16.13
CA SER A 365 -26.51 0.52 16.24
C SER A 365 -27.79 1.22 15.76
N SER A 366 -27.90 2.54 15.97
CA SER A 366 -29.05 3.35 15.54
C SER A 366 -28.92 3.92 14.11
N ALA A 367 -27.75 3.78 13.49
CA ALA A 367 -27.38 4.36 12.19
C ALA A 367 -27.09 3.31 11.12
N VAL A 368 -27.45 2.04 11.36
CA VAL A 368 -27.22 0.92 10.43
C VAL A 368 -27.86 1.16 9.06
N GLU A 369 -29.11 1.64 9.02
CA GLU A 369 -29.83 1.93 7.77
C GLU A 369 -29.56 3.33 7.23
N ARG A 370 -29.03 4.23 8.08
CA ARG A 370 -28.77 5.64 7.75
C ARG A 370 -27.40 6.08 8.25
N PRO A 371 -26.31 5.64 7.60
CA PRO A 371 -24.96 6.03 7.98
C PRO A 371 -24.76 7.54 8.10
N SER A 372 -25.47 8.35 7.30
CA SER A 372 -25.42 9.81 7.34
C SER A 372 -25.72 10.40 8.72
N ASN A 373 -26.44 9.68 9.59
CA ASN A 373 -26.73 10.12 10.95
C ASN A 373 -25.54 10.00 11.89
N ASN A 374 -24.53 9.19 11.54
CA ASN A 374 -23.34 9.00 12.36
C ASN A 374 -22.06 8.75 11.53
N LEU A 375 -21.75 9.67 10.61
CA LEU A 375 -20.62 9.53 9.68
C LEU A 375 -19.27 9.34 10.38
N LYS A 376 -19.04 10.04 11.50
CA LYS A 376 -17.77 9.96 12.25
C LYS A 376 -17.46 8.52 12.68
N HIS A 377 -18.44 7.82 13.26
CA HIS A 377 -18.20 6.47 13.76
C HIS A 377 -18.17 5.43 12.63
N TRP A 378 -18.89 5.66 11.54
CA TRP A 378 -18.74 4.87 10.31
C TRP A 378 -17.34 5.03 9.71
N SER A 379 -16.81 6.25 9.69
CA SER A 379 -15.45 6.56 9.26
C SER A 379 -14.41 5.84 10.14
N ARG A 380 -14.58 5.89 11.47
CA ARG A 380 -13.73 5.14 12.43
C ARG A 380 -13.72 3.64 12.15
N LEU A 381 -14.92 3.04 11.97
CA LEU A 381 -15.04 1.62 11.64
C LEU A 381 -14.31 1.27 10.34
N ILE A 382 -14.51 2.07 9.28
CA ILE A 382 -13.84 1.86 8.00
C ILE A 382 -12.31 1.98 8.13
N GLY A 383 -11.82 3.00 8.83
CA GLY A 383 -10.39 3.23 9.06
C GLY A 383 -9.74 2.04 9.76
N ASN A 384 -10.33 1.58 10.88
CA ASN A 384 -9.77 0.44 11.62
C ASN A 384 -9.79 -0.86 10.81
N LEU A 385 -10.86 -1.09 10.04
CA LEU A 385 -10.99 -2.30 9.21
C LEU A 385 -10.01 -2.33 8.05
N LEU A 386 -9.64 -1.18 7.49
CA LEU A 386 -8.68 -1.11 6.39
C LEU A 386 -7.23 -1.18 6.90
N PHE A 387 -6.91 -0.52 8.01
CA PHE A 387 -5.51 -0.21 8.36
C PHE A 387 -5.07 -0.79 9.70
N ASP A 388 -5.73 -0.44 10.79
CA ASP A 388 -5.25 -0.76 12.13
C ASP A 388 -5.33 -2.26 12.42
N ILE A 389 -6.54 -2.82 12.25
CA ILE A 389 -6.83 -4.23 12.57
C ILE A 389 -6.02 -5.14 11.67
N THR A 390 -5.84 -4.75 10.41
CA THR A 390 -5.14 -5.58 9.42
C THR A 390 -3.63 -5.55 9.65
N SER A 391 -3.09 -4.44 10.17
CA SER A 391 -1.69 -4.32 10.59
C SER A 391 -1.39 -5.20 11.82
N VAL A 392 -2.26 -5.14 12.84
CA VAL A 392 -2.17 -5.99 14.03
C VAL A 392 -2.36 -7.47 13.67
N TYR A 393 -3.32 -7.77 12.79
CA TYR A 393 -3.54 -9.12 12.26
C TYR A 393 -2.30 -9.63 11.54
N THR A 394 -1.68 -8.80 10.70
CA THR A 394 -0.43 -9.13 10.01
C THR A 394 0.64 -9.49 11.04
N ALA A 395 0.93 -8.63 12.01
CA ALA A 395 1.94 -8.91 13.04
C ALA A 395 1.68 -10.21 13.81
N THR A 396 0.42 -10.51 14.13
CA THR A 396 0.07 -11.69 14.94
C THR A 396 0.02 -13.00 14.15
N THR A 397 -0.22 -12.94 12.85
CA THR A 397 -0.22 -14.13 11.99
C THR A 397 1.15 -14.40 11.40
N PHE A 398 1.97 -13.36 11.19
CA PHE A 398 3.29 -13.44 10.58
C PHE A 398 4.22 -14.49 11.23
N ASP A 399 4.24 -14.53 12.56
CA ASP A 399 5.18 -15.38 13.29
C ASP A 399 4.74 -16.87 13.38
N LYS A 400 3.52 -17.17 12.94
CA LYS A 400 3.00 -18.55 12.90
C LYS A 400 3.53 -19.36 11.73
N HIS A 401 4.25 -18.74 10.80
CA HIS A 401 4.75 -19.38 9.57
C HIS A 401 6.08 -20.13 9.76
N GLY A 402 6.70 -20.04 10.93
CA GLY A 402 7.96 -20.70 11.25
C GLY A 402 9.18 -20.07 10.55
N GLY A 403 10.35 -20.23 11.16
CA GLY A 403 11.61 -19.64 10.68
C GLY A 403 12.11 -18.49 11.55
N ASP A 404 13.16 -17.81 11.10
CA ASP A 404 13.82 -16.70 11.81
C ASP A 404 13.27 -15.31 11.41
N ALA A 405 12.20 -15.27 10.60
CA ALA A 405 11.63 -14.02 10.11
C ALA A 405 10.93 -13.26 11.24
N ARG A 406 11.11 -11.94 11.26
CA ARG A 406 10.68 -11.08 12.36
C ARG A 406 9.73 -10.00 11.86
N VAL A 407 8.80 -9.63 12.73
CA VAL A 407 7.88 -8.53 12.50
C VAL A 407 7.98 -7.48 13.61
N TRP A 408 7.89 -6.20 13.23
CA TRP A 408 7.91 -5.06 14.13
C TRP A 408 6.64 -4.24 13.93
N LEU A 409 5.80 -4.17 14.96
CA LEU A 409 4.58 -3.37 14.93
C LEU A 409 4.87 -1.93 15.37
N TYR A 410 4.34 -0.96 14.65
CA TYR A 410 4.37 0.45 15.05
C TYR A 410 3.05 1.18 14.83
N ARG A 411 2.93 2.35 15.47
CA ARG A 411 1.86 3.32 15.26
C ARG A 411 2.42 4.74 15.14
N TYR A 412 1.82 5.57 14.28
CA TYR A 412 2.12 7.00 14.19
C TYR A 412 1.08 7.83 14.95
N ASP A 413 1.48 8.39 16.09
CA ASP A 413 0.73 9.41 16.83
C ASP A 413 1.28 10.83 16.54
N ALA A 414 2.42 10.95 15.86
CA ALA A 414 2.99 12.22 15.45
C ALA A 414 2.13 12.92 14.39
N THR A 415 1.95 14.23 14.52
CA THR A 415 0.92 14.97 13.79
C THR A 415 1.48 15.80 12.65
N ASN A 416 0.69 15.95 11.57
CA ASN A 416 1.03 16.81 10.44
C ASN A 416 1.03 18.30 10.88
N THR A 417 2.18 18.97 10.79
CA THR A 417 2.31 20.38 11.20
C THR A 417 2.29 21.38 10.04
N TYR A 418 1.87 21.00 8.83
CA TYR A 418 1.65 21.96 7.75
C TYR A 418 0.35 22.74 7.97
N PRO A 419 0.38 24.08 8.13
CA PRO A 419 -0.81 24.85 8.50
C PRO A 419 -1.90 24.92 7.43
N LYS A 420 -1.56 24.67 6.16
CA LYS A 420 -2.52 24.66 5.05
C LYS A 420 -3.17 23.29 4.84
N SER A 421 -2.64 22.26 5.48
CA SER A 421 -3.22 20.91 5.44
C SER A 421 -4.62 20.91 6.05
N HIS A 422 -5.57 20.32 5.34
CA HIS A 422 -6.88 19.94 5.89
C HIS A 422 -6.75 19.04 7.14
N SER A 423 -5.65 18.31 7.26
CA SER A 423 -5.30 17.43 8.38
C SER A 423 -4.28 18.05 9.33
N TYR A 424 -4.22 19.38 9.44
CA TYR A 424 -3.29 20.06 10.35
C TYR A 424 -3.50 19.62 11.81
N ARG A 425 -2.39 19.25 12.47
CA ARG A 425 -2.32 18.66 13.81
C ARG A 425 -3.06 17.33 13.96
N VAL A 426 -3.18 16.58 12.87
CA VAL A 426 -3.73 15.23 12.84
C VAL A 426 -2.65 14.24 12.41
N ALA A 427 -2.56 13.10 13.10
CA ALA A 427 -1.74 11.96 12.71
C ALA A 427 -2.52 11.11 11.69
N HIS A 428 -2.67 11.69 10.49
CA HIS A 428 -3.55 11.17 9.44
C HIS A 428 -2.94 10.03 8.62
N HIS A 429 -3.76 9.42 7.78
CA HIS A 429 -3.32 8.42 6.80
C HIS A 429 -2.14 8.93 5.95
N GLY A 430 -1.02 8.19 5.96
CA GLY A 430 0.19 8.52 5.20
C GLY A 430 1.07 9.63 5.79
N VAL A 431 0.79 10.09 7.02
CA VAL A 431 1.61 11.13 7.69
C VAL A 431 3.09 10.73 7.81
N ASN A 432 3.40 9.43 7.88
CA ASN A 432 4.77 8.92 7.94
C ASN A 432 5.61 9.34 6.74
N ASP A 433 5.03 9.46 5.54
CA ASP A 433 5.78 9.83 4.33
C ASP A 433 6.28 11.28 4.44
N LEU A 434 5.51 12.17 5.07
CA LEU A 434 5.92 13.56 5.29
C LEU A 434 7.20 13.64 6.15
N PHE A 435 7.29 12.80 7.18
CA PHE A 435 8.46 12.74 8.06
C PHE A 435 9.63 11.97 7.44
N LEU A 436 9.34 10.94 6.62
CA LEU A 436 10.37 10.13 5.98
C LEU A 436 11.13 10.92 4.92
N PHE A 437 10.39 11.61 4.03
CA PHE A 437 10.97 12.40 2.94
C PHE A 437 11.30 13.84 3.34
N ASN A 438 10.73 14.33 4.45
CA ASN A 438 10.98 15.67 5.01
C ASN A 438 10.90 16.79 3.94
N VAL A 439 9.84 16.73 3.14
CA VAL A 439 9.61 17.66 2.03
C VAL A 439 9.23 19.05 2.56
N ALA A 440 9.65 20.14 1.89
CA ALA A 440 9.18 21.50 2.22
C ALA A 440 9.24 21.92 3.71
N PRO A 441 10.28 21.58 4.50
CA PRO A 441 10.33 21.81 5.96
C PRO A 441 10.30 23.29 6.35
N GLU A 442 10.66 24.20 5.43
CA GLU A 442 10.57 25.65 5.63
C GLU A 442 9.14 26.17 5.79
N HIS A 443 8.13 25.38 5.41
CA HIS A 443 6.72 25.71 5.61
C HIS A 443 6.18 25.26 6.98
N ILE A 444 6.99 24.58 7.80
CA ILE A 444 6.63 24.23 9.18
C ILE A 444 6.78 25.46 10.09
N PRO A 445 5.76 25.80 10.91
CA PRO A 445 5.83 26.91 11.86
C PRO A 445 7.05 26.82 12.77
N LEU A 446 7.68 27.96 13.06
CA LEU A 446 8.91 28.02 13.87
C LEU A 446 8.75 27.36 15.25
N GLU A 447 7.56 27.47 15.84
CA GLU A 447 7.21 26.85 17.12
C GLU A 447 7.12 25.32 17.07
N ASP A 448 6.78 24.74 15.90
CA ASP A 448 6.62 23.30 15.71
C ASP A 448 7.90 22.63 15.19
N GLN A 449 8.86 23.41 14.64
CA GLN A 449 10.13 22.90 14.08
C GLN A 449 10.91 21.96 15.00
N PRO A 450 11.06 22.22 16.33
CA PRO A 450 11.76 21.28 17.20
C PRO A 450 11.10 19.90 17.25
N SER A 451 9.76 19.86 17.31
CA SER A 451 8.98 18.61 17.31
C SER A 451 9.06 17.89 15.97
N TRP A 452 8.90 18.64 14.87
CA TRP A 452 9.02 18.14 13.51
C TRP A 452 10.39 17.50 13.28
N ASN A 453 11.47 18.23 13.55
CA ASN A 453 12.83 17.77 13.34
C ASN A 453 13.15 16.52 14.16
N ALA A 454 12.68 16.43 15.41
CA ALA A 454 12.85 15.24 16.24
C ALA A 454 12.13 14.01 15.64
N THR A 455 10.94 14.22 15.09
CA THR A 455 10.14 13.16 14.46
C THR A 455 10.73 12.71 13.12
N VAL A 456 11.21 13.65 12.30
CA VAL A 456 11.98 13.38 11.07
C VAL A 456 13.22 12.57 11.40
N GLU A 457 14.05 13.03 12.35
CA GLU A 457 15.28 12.33 12.73
C GLU A 457 14.98 10.89 13.17
N ARG A 458 13.96 10.71 14.02
CA ARG A 458 13.58 9.40 14.52
C ARG A 458 13.04 8.49 13.42
N THR A 459 12.17 9.00 12.56
CA THR A 459 11.59 8.24 11.43
C THR A 459 12.68 7.80 10.47
N GLN A 460 13.49 8.73 9.97
CA GLN A 460 14.55 8.42 9.01
C GLN A 460 15.57 7.45 9.59
N ARG A 461 16.00 7.63 10.85
CA ARG A 461 16.94 6.72 11.52
C ARG A 461 16.40 5.28 11.56
N VAL A 462 15.14 5.10 11.95
CA VAL A 462 14.51 3.77 12.00
C VAL A 462 14.52 3.10 10.62
N TRP A 463 14.15 3.84 9.56
CA TRP A 463 14.13 3.31 8.19
C TRP A 463 15.54 2.96 7.70
N ILE A 464 16.51 3.82 7.97
CA ILE A 464 17.93 3.60 7.62
C ILE A 464 18.46 2.36 8.35
N ASP A 465 18.23 2.25 9.66
CA ASP A 465 18.68 1.12 10.47
C ASP A 465 18.07 -0.20 9.94
N PHE A 466 16.77 -0.22 9.67
CA PHE A 466 16.08 -1.40 9.13
C PHE A 466 16.59 -1.78 7.73
N ALA A 467 16.80 -0.82 6.84
CA ALA A 467 17.38 -1.08 5.52
C ALA A 467 18.81 -1.66 5.62
N ASN A 468 19.59 -1.23 6.62
CA ASN A 468 20.91 -1.78 6.93
C ASN A 468 20.87 -3.15 7.63
N GLY A 469 19.68 -3.68 7.94
CA GLY A 469 19.51 -4.97 8.61
C GLY A 469 19.66 -4.93 10.12
N GLU A 470 19.57 -3.74 10.71
CA GLU A 470 19.52 -3.56 12.15
C GLU A 470 18.08 -3.61 12.65
N SER A 471 17.90 -4.21 13.83
CA SER A 471 16.59 -4.28 14.47
C SER A 471 16.22 -2.90 15.02
N PRO A 472 15.10 -2.28 14.61
CA PRO A 472 14.77 -0.93 15.04
C PRO A 472 14.30 -0.87 16.51
N TRP A 473 13.71 -1.97 17.00
CA TRP A 473 13.38 -2.25 18.40
C TRP A 473 13.21 -3.77 18.59
N THR A 474 12.74 -4.21 19.76
CA THR A 474 12.42 -5.62 20.01
C THR A 474 11.29 -6.09 19.07
N PRO A 475 11.45 -7.19 18.31
CA PRO A 475 10.39 -7.72 17.46
C PRO A 475 9.14 -8.11 18.26
N TRP A 476 8.01 -8.17 17.56
CA TRP A 476 6.76 -8.74 18.05
C TRP A 476 6.99 -10.15 18.61
N ARG A 477 6.46 -10.43 19.79
CA ARG A 477 6.71 -11.70 20.51
C ARG A 477 5.92 -12.85 19.91
N HIS A 478 6.51 -14.04 19.88
CA HIS A 478 5.89 -15.26 19.33
C HIS A 478 4.63 -15.71 20.05
N GLU A 479 4.60 -15.53 21.38
CA GLU A 479 3.43 -15.81 22.20
C GLU A 479 2.30 -14.78 22.05
N SER A 480 2.55 -13.66 21.34
CA SER A 480 1.52 -12.68 21.06
C SER A 480 0.42 -13.32 20.25
N SER A 481 -0.75 -13.41 20.87
CA SER A 481 -1.95 -13.93 20.25
C SER A 481 -3.02 -12.87 20.26
N VAL A 482 -3.85 -12.97 19.25
CA VAL A 482 -5.06 -12.18 19.10
C VAL A 482 -6.14 -12.53 20.11
N GLU A 483 -6.08 -13.72 20.70
CA GLU A 483 -6.93 -14.11 21.83
C GLU A 483 -6.52 -13.38 23.13
N THR A 484 -5.29 -12.89 23.18
CA THR A 484 -4.70 -12.20 24.33
C THR A 484 -4.10 -10.86 23.89
N ILE A 485 -4.80 -10.13 23.01
CA ILE A 485 -4.22 -8.99 22.31
C ILE A 485 -3.74 -7.88 23.24
N GLY A 486 -4.35 -7.71 24.41
CA GLY A 486 -3.88 -6.77 25.43
C GLY A 486 -2.44 -7.03 25.87
N ALA A 487 -2.08 -8.31 26.10
CA ALA A 487 -0.73 -8.73 26.48
C ALA A 487 0.24 -8.89 25.29
N ALA A 488 -0.27 -8.80 24.06
CA ALA A 488 0.52 -8.88 22.85
C ALA A 488 1.42 -7.64 22.71
N GLY A 489 2.56 -7.79 22.05
CA GLY A 489 3.54 -6.70 21.96
C GLY A 489 4.93 -7.18 21.55
N PRO A 490 5.90 -6.27 21.52
CA PRO A 490 5.78 -4.84 21.82
C PRO A 490 5.30 -4.01 20.62
N ILE A 491 4.83 -2.79 20.86
CA ILE A 491 4.43 -1.82 19.83
C ILE A 491 5.22 -0.53 19.98
N TYR A 492 5.80 -0.02 18.88
CA TYR A 492 6.51 1.26 18.89
C TYR A 492 5.60 2.40 18.46
N THR A 493 5.56 3.49 19.21
CA THR A 493 4.79 4.68 18.83
C THR A 493 5.73 5.81 18.44
N PHE A 494 5.55 6.34 17.23
CA PHE A 494 6.11 7.62 16.83
C PHE A 494 5.21 8.73 17.34
N ALA A 495 5.74 9.65 18.13
CA ALA A 495 4.98 10.73 18.76
C ALA A 495 5.76 12.05 18.72
N ASP A 496 4.99 13.14 18.69
CA ASP A 496 5.49 14.51 18.70
C ASP A 496 6.39 14.81 19.91
N ASN A 497 7.17 15.89 19.83
CA ASN A 497 7.99 16.42 20.91
C ASN A 497 9.00 15.41 21.49
N GLY A 498 9.50 14.51 20.65
CA GLY A 498 10.45 13.48 21.06
C GLY A 498 9.87 12.45 22.04
N GLN A 499 8.55 12.32 22.14
CA GLN A 499 7.87 11.39 23.05
C GLN A 499 7.73 9.97 22.46
N SER A 500 8.38 9.70 21.33
CA SER A 500 8.34 8.40 20.68
C SER A 500 8.92 7.32 21.59
N ARG A 501 8.21 6.21 21.78
CA ARG A 501 8.61 5.14 22.71
C ARG A 501 8.07 3.77 22.34
N LEU A 502 8.73 2.74 22.87
CA LEU A 502 8.28 1.36 22.81
C LEU A 502 7.40 1.07 24.04
N TYR A 503 6.30 0.36 23.81
CA TYR A 503 5.46 -0.20 24.87
C TYR A 503 5.60 -1.71 24.86
N ASP A 504 5.67 -2.31 26.03
CA ASP A 504 5.85 -3.75 26.13
C ASP A 504 4.59 -4.50 25.70
N THR A 505 3.41 -3.89 25.92
CA THR A 505 2.12 -4.49 25.57
C THR A 505 1.15 -3.49 24.93
N MET A 506 0.18 -4.00 24.16
CA MET A 506 -0.90 -3.18 23.60
C MET A 506 -1.79 -2.56 24.68
N GLU A 507 -1.97 -3.25 25.81
CA GLU A 507 -2.71 -2.77 26.99
C GLU A 507 -2.02 -1.56 27.64
N GLU A 508 -0.72 -1.67 27.95
CA GLU A 508 0.08 -0.56 28.48
C GLU A 508 -0.02 0.69 27.60
N ARG A 509 0.00 0.50 26.27
CA ARG A 509 -0.17 1.61 25.33
C ARG A 509 -1.55 2.23 25.46
N THR A 510 -2.60 1.42 25.52
CA THR A 510 -3.99 1.90 25.50
C THR A 510 -4.44 2.54 26.80
N GLU A 511 -3.95 2.06 27.95
CA GLU A 511 -4.20 2.72 29.24
C GLU A 511 -3.74 4.18 29.25
N MET A 512 -2.75 4.53 28.41
CA MET A 512 -2.23 5.89 28.27
C MET A 512 -3.05 6.78 27.32
N TYR A 513 -3.77 6.23 26.33
CA TYR A 513 -4.49 7.01 25.30
C TYR A 513 -6.01 6.79 25.25
N GLY A 514 -6.56 5.89 26.08
CA GLY A 514 -8.00 5.67 26.27
C GLY A 514 -8.48 4.26 25.88
N TYR A 515 -9.26 3.64 26.76
CA TYR A 515 -9.78 2.26 26.69
C TYR A 515 -10.61 1.89 25.44
N TRP A 516 -11.11 2.88 24.68
CA TRP A 516 -12.01 2.66 23.55
C TRP A 516 -11.34 1.94 22.38
N GLU A 517 -10.05 2.20 22.12
CA GLU A 517 -9.34 1.66 20.96
C GLU A 517 -9.07 0.14 21.06
N LEU A 518 -8.72 -0.38 22.24
CA LEU A 518 -8.59 -1.84 22.42
C LEU A 518 -9.93 -2.55 22.38
N THR A 519 -10.98 -1.90 22.84
CA THR A 519 -12.32 -2.48 22.82
C THR A 519 -12.79 -2.65 21.37
N GLU A 520 -12.62 -1.62 20.55
CA GLU A 520 -12.89 -1.65 19.10
C GLU A 520 -12.10 -2.75 18.38
N ILE A 521 -10.78 -2.77 18.56
CA ILE A 521 -9.88 -3.76 17.92
C ILE A 521 -10.20 -5.18 18.41
N SER A 522 -10.36 -5.38 19.72
CA SER A 522 -10.63 -6.71 20.29
C SER A 522 -12.00 -7.25 19.89
N VAL A 523 -13.04 -6.41 19.90
CA VAL A 523 -14.41 -6.81 19.56
C VAL A 523 -14.52 -7.18 18.08
N ILE A 524 -13.94 -6.38 17.17
CA ILE A 524 -13.91 -6.75 15.76
C ILE A 524 -13.07 -8.00 15.56
N TYR A 525 -11.92 -8.13 16.20
CA TYR A 525 -11.06 -9.29 16.02
C TYR A 525 -11.74 -10.61 16.43
N ILE A 526 -12.39 -10.61 17.60
CA ILE A 526 -13.18 -11.73 18.11
C ILE A 526 -14.36 -12.04 17.16
N CYS A 527 -14.95 -11.02 16.53
CA CYS A 527 -16.07 -11.18 15.62
C CYS A 527 -15.68 -11.58 14.18
N THR A 528 -14.43 -11.32 13.77
CA THR A 528 -13.94 -11.50 12.40
C THR A 528 -13.11 -12.76 12.20
N THR A 529 -12.44 -13.26 13.24
CA THR A 529 -11.71 -14.53 13.17
C THR A 529 -12.59 -15.73 13.51
N ARG A 530 -12.34 -16.88 12.88
CA ARG A 530 -13.10 -18.15 13.05
C ARG A 530 -13.09 -18.73 14.48
N THR A 531 -12.60 -18.00 15.47
CA THR A 531 -12.51 -18.43 16.86
C THR A 531 -13.78 -18.05 17.62
N ILE A 532 -14.76 -18.95 17.60
CA ILE A 532 -15.84 -18.94 18.59
C ILE A 532 -15.19 -19.21 19.95
N PHE A 533 -15.01 -18.21 20.82
CA PHE A 533 -15.10 -18.43 22.27
C PHE A 533 -15.32 -17.13 23.07
N LYS A 534 -16.17 -17.31 24.08
CA LYS A 534 -16.73 -16.34 25.04
C LYS A 534 -15.79 -15.21 25.47
N ILE A 535 -16.21 -13.96 25.20
CA ILE A 535 -15.82 -12.78 25.99
C ILE A 535 -16.05 -13.11 27.47
N ARG A 536 -14.97 -13.30 28.24
CA ARG A 536 -15.05 -13.27 29.70
C ARG A 536 -15.21 -11.82 30.13
N LYS A 537 -16.48 -11.42 30.17
CA LYS A 537 -17.11 -10.44 31.07
C LYS A 537 -16.14 -9.86 32.11
N HIS A 538 -15.68 -8.62 31.91
CA HIS A 538 -15.29 -7.71 32.99
C HIS A 538 -16.38 -6.66 33.29
N VAL A 539 -17.63 -6.97 32.93
CA VAL A 539 -18.82 -6.20 33.32
C VAL A 539 -19.74 -7.10 34.12
N HIS A 540 -19.67 -6.99 35.44
CA HIS A 540 -20.53 -7.57 36.49
C HIS A 540 -20.18 -8.95 37.08
N GLU A 541 -19.65 -8.90 38.31
CA GLU A 541 -20.00 -9.80 39.42
C GLU A 541 -21.51 -10.04 39.44
N LEU A 542 -21.90 -11.32 39.29
CA LEU A 542 -22.91 -12.05 40.05
C LEU A 542 -23.34 -13.29 39.26
N ASP A 543 -23.24 -14.39 39.99
CA ASP A 543 -23.96 -15.65 39.87
C ASP A 543 -23.54 -16.75 38.88
N SER A 544 -23.95 -17.95 39.29
CA SER A 544 -23.18 -19.17 39.39
C SER A 544 -23.67 -20.27 38.44
N ASP A 545 -22.79 -21.24 38.20
CA ASP A 545 -23.04 -22.63 37.77
C ASP A 545 -23.65 -22.92 36.38
N TYR A 546 -22.84 -23.50 35.46
CA TYR A 546 -22.94 -24.93 35.02
C TYR A 546 -22.09 -25.25 33.77
N ASN A 547 -21.65 -26.52 33.74
CA ASN A 547 -20.74 -27.22 32.83
C ASN A 547 -21.02 -27.15 31.32
N LEU A 548 -19.94 -27.13 30.52
CA LEU A 548 -19.91 -27.44 29.08
C LEU A 548 -19.42 -28.89 28.86
N ARG A 549 -19.98 -29.58 27.84
CA ARG A 549 -19.40 -30.77 27.21
C ARG A 549 -19.10 -30.51 25.73
N SER A 550 -17.89 -30.90 25.35
CA SER A 550 -17.21 -30.90 24.06
C SER A 550 -17.76 -31.91 23.04
N VAL A 551 -17.58 -31.65 21.73
CA VAL A 551 -17.29 -32.68 20.69
C VAL A 551 -16.42 -32.08 19.57
N THR A 552 -15.51 -32.91 19.05
CA THR A 552 -14.32 -32.68 18.23
C THR A 552 -14.44 -33.10 16.76
N SER A 553 -13.67 -32.41 15.89
CA SER A 553 -12.80 -32.85 14.76
C SER A 553 -13.22 -33.86 13.66
N SER A 554 -12.79 -33.57 12.41
CA SER A 554 -12.15 -34.43 11.36
C SER A 554 -12.62 -34.03 9.94
N GLU A 555 -11.90 -34.11 8.81
CA GLU A 555 -10.52 -34.45 8.40
C GLU A 555 -10.34 -34.08 6.89
N PHE A 556 -9.08 -33.78 6.50
CA PHE A 556 -8.34 -33.83 5.22
C PHE A 556 -8.97 -34.23 3.85
N THR A 557 -8.49 -33.64 2.73
CA THR A 557 -7.47 -34.22 1.80
C THR A 557 -7.11 -33.32 0.58
N THR A 558 -5.85 -33.46 0.14
CA THR A 558 -5.06 -32.75 -0.90
C THR A 558 -5.10 -33.38 -2.30
N TYR A 559 -4.74 -32.64 -3.37
CA TYR A 559 -4.10 -33.22 -4.59
C TYR A 559 -3.26 -32.20 -5.40
N ASN A 560 -2.13 -32.69 -5.96
CA ASN A 560 -1.04 -32.01 -6.69
C ASN A 560 -1.17 -32.06 -8.24
N GLY A 561 -0.44 -31.19 -8.96
CA GLY A 561 -0.07 -31.39 -10.39
C GLY A 561 0.66 -30.21 -11.06
N ALA A 562 1.72 -30.48 -11.84
CA ALA A 562 2.87 -29.60 -12.15
C ALA A 562 2.97 -29.01 -13.60
N GLU A 563 3.80 -27.96 -13.72
CA GLU A 563 4.76 -27.51 -14.79
C GLU A 563 4.39 -27.37 -16.29
N SER A 564 4.74 -26.22 -16.91
CA SER A 564 5.91 -26.05 -17.82
C SER A 564 5.94 -24.72 -18.61
N THR A 565 7.13 -24.36 -19.10
CA THR A 565 7.67 -23.05 -19.55
C THR A 565 7.71 -22.81 -21.08
N ARG A 566 7.76 -21.54 -21.56
CA ARG A 566 8.60 -21.05 -22.70
C ARG A 566 8.53 -19.52 -22.98
N ARG A 567 9.69 -18.94 -23.37
CA ARG A 567 10.01 -17.52 -23.74
C ARG A 567 10.01 -17.25 -25.26
N ILE A 568 9.68 -16.01 -25.70
CA ILE A 568 10.12 -15.34 -26.97
C ILE A 568 10.09 -13.78 -26.77
N GLY A 569 11.11 -13.03 -27.24
CA GLY A 569 11.31 -11.57 -26.99
C GLY A 569 11.04 -10.56 -28.14
N GLY A 570 11.20 -9.25 -27.87
CA GLY A 570 11.23 -8.07 -28.79
C GLY A 570 11.13 -6.65 -28.11
N ASP A 571 12.00 -5.69 -28.50
CA ASP A 571 12.54 -4.43 -27.84
C ASP A 571 11.60 -3.24 -27.49
N VAL A 572 11.71 -2.62 -26.28
CA VAL A 572 11.21 -1.28 -25.82
C VAL A 572 11.99 -0.70 -24.57
N SER A 573 12.13 0.62 -24.48
CA SER A 573 12.96 1.44 -23.54
C SER A 573 12.40 1.73 -22.13
N LEU A 574 13.26 1.74 -21.09
CA LEU A 574 13.00 2.20 -19.70
C LEU A 574 13.80 3.47 -19.36
N SER A 575 13.11 4.59 -19.09
CA SER A 575 13.76 5.82 -18.64
C SER A 575 14.11 5.76 -17.15
N ILE A 576 15.38 5.97 -16.82
CA ILE A 576 15.92 6.00 -15.45
C ILE A 576 16.17 7.46 -15.09
N HIS A 577 15.78 7.89 -13.89
CA HIS A 577 16.14 9.19 -13.32
C HIS A 577 17.17 9.02 -12.20
N THR A 578 18.23 9.82 -12.14
CA THR A 578 19.30 9.68 -11.14
C THR A 578 19.69 11.03 -10.54
N ARG A 579 19.56 11.17 -9.22
CA ARG A 579 20.03 12.31 -8.43
C ARG A 579 21.23 11.89 -7.57
N VAL A 580 22.31 12.66 -7.66
CA VAL A 580 23.54 12.44 -6.88
C VAL A 580 23.59 13.43 -5.71
N VAL A 581 23.69 12.93 -4.49
CA VAL A 581 23.64 13.74 -3.26
C VAL A 581 25.04 14.08 -2.76
N TYR A 582 25.29 15.37 -2.48
CA TYR A 582 26.52 15.91 -1.87
C TYR A 582 26.38 16.07 -0.35
N GLN A 583 27.53 16.10 0.36
CA GLN A 583 27.64 16.30 1.82
C GLN A 583 26.93 17.56 2.32
#